data_AF-A0A382RQ92-F1
#
_entry.id   AF-A0A382RQ92-F1
#
_cell.length_a   1.000
_cell.length_b   1.000
_cell.length_c   1.000
_cell.angle_alpha   90.00
_cell.angle_beta   90.00
_cell.angle_gamma   90.00
#
_symmetry.space_group_name_H-M   'P 1'
#
loop_
_entity.id
_entity.type
_entity.pdbx_description
1 polymer ?
#
loop_
_entity_poly.entity_id
_entity_poly.type
_entity_poly.pdbx_seq_one_letter_code
_entity_poly.pdbx_strand_id
1 'polypeptide(L)' 'MFKGGLLEVGAMCADARKVIIVGSGPAGYTSGLYAARALLEPLMFAGYMSGGQLMLTSDVENFPGYPQGVEGPAM' A
#
# COMPACT_ATOMS: atom_id res chain seq x y z
N MET A 1 0.10 9.09 -49.25
CA MET A 1 -1.18 9.24 -48.53
C MET A 1 -0.96 8.74 -47.11
N PHE A 2 -0.56 9.65 -46.22
CA PHE A 2 -0.19 9.35 -44.84
C PHE A 2 -1.45 9.12 -44.01
N LYS A 3 -1.66 7.91 -43.49
CA LYS A 3 -2.53 7.69 -42.33
C LYS A 3 -1.66 7.73 -41.07
N GLY A 4 -1.25 8.94 -40.71
CA GLY A 4 -0.96 9.27 -39.31
C GLY A 4 -2.31 9.48 -38.63
N GLY A 5 -2.77 8.49 -37.87
CA GLY A 5 -3.93 8.60 -37.02
C GLY A 5 -3.45 8.67 -35.58
N LEU A 6 -3.69 9.82 -34.96
CA LEU A 6 -3.35 10.20 -33.59
C LEU A 6 -3.29 9.00 -32.63
N LEU A 7 -2.11 8.82 -32.01
CA LEU A 7 -2.09 8.34 -30.64
C LEU A 7 -2.96 9.32 -29.86
N GLU A 8 -4.12 8.87 -29.40
CA GLU A 8 -4.90 9.60 -28.40
C GLU A 8 -3.99 9.75 -27.17
N VAL A 9 -3.25 10.85 -27.12
CA VAL A 9 -2.78 11.43 -25.87
C VAL A 9 -4.03 12.07 -25.24
N GLY A 10 -5.01 11.23 -24.94
CA GLY A 10 -6.08 11.59 -24.02
C GLY A 10 -5.37 12.00 -22.75
N ALA A 11 -5.67 13.20 -22.27
CA ALA A 11 -5.20 13.68 -20.97
C ALA A 11 -5.25 12.51 -19.99
N MET A 12 -4.18 12.28 -19.25
CA MET A 12 -4.13 11.32 -18.15
C MET A 12 -5.11 11.80 -17.08
N CYS A 13 -6.40 11.63 -17.33
CA CYS A 13 -7.46 11.82 -16.37
C CYS A 13 -7.17 10.75 -15.34
N ALA A 14 -6.71 11.17 -14.17
CA ALA A 14 -6.44 10.27 -13.07
C ALA A 14 -7.71 9.43 -12.86
N ASP A 15 -7.65 8.17 -13.28
CA ASP A 15 -8.78 7.27 -13.17
C ASP A 15 -9.13 7.16 -11.68
N ALA A 16 -10.34 7.61 -11.33
CA ALA A 16 -10.74 7.83 -9.95
C ALA A 16 -10.68 6.49 -9.20
N ARG A 17 -9.77 6.38 -8.23
CA ARG A 17 -9.61 5.17 -7.42
C ARG A 17 -10.66 5.15 -6.32
N LYS A 18 -11.26 3.98 -6.08
CA LYS A 18 -12.22 3.77 -4.98
C LYS A 18 -11.55 3.99 -3.62
N VAL A 19 -10.30 3.55 -3.49
CA VAL A 19 -9.50 3.67 -2.27
C VAL A 19 -8.05 3.96 -2.65
N ILE A 20 -7.47 5.01 -2.04
CA ILE A 20 -6.04 5.29 -2.07
C ILE A 20 -5.54 5.27 -0.63
N ILE A 21 -4.43 4.57 -0.41
CA ILE A 21 -3.79 4.43 0.91
C ILE A 21 -2.39 5.00 0.81
N VAL A 22 -2.06 5.97 1.67
CA VAL A 22 -0.73 6.57 1.74
C VAL A 22 -0.11 6.16 3.07
N GLY A 23 0.95 5.35 3.01
CA GLY A 23 1.66 4.81 4.16
C GLY A 23 1.65 3.29 4.19
N SER A 24 2.76 2.71 4.63
CA SER A 24 3.08 1.27 4.65
C SER A 24 3.36 0.72 6.04
N GLY A 25 2.90 1.40 7.10
CA GLY A 25 2.90 0.81 8.43
C GLY A 25 1.78 -0.21 8.62
N PRO A 26 1.62 -0.75 9.84
CA PRO A 26 0.54 -1.68 10.18
C PRO A 26 -0.86 -1.15 9.83
N ALA A 27 -1.11 0.15 10.03
CA ALA A 27 -2.37 0.79 9.69
C ALA A 27 -2.65 0.78 8.17
N GLY A 28 -1.64 1.08 7.36
CA GLY A 28 -1.75 1.09 5.90
C GLY A 28 -1.98 -0.31 5.35
N TYR A 29 -1.20 -1.29 5.80
CA TYR A 29 -1.36 -2.68 5.36
C TYR A 29 -2.68 -3.30 5.83
N THR A 30 -3.12 -3.00 7.06
CA THR A 30 -4.44 -3.45 7.54
C THR A 30 -5.56 -2.86 6.69
N SER A 31 -5.50 -1.56 6.39
CA SER A 31 -6.48 -0.91 5.51
C SER A 31 -6.48 -1.51 4.10
N GLY A 32 -5.29 -1.77 3.55
CA GLY A 32 -5.10 -2.38 2.23
C GLY A 32 -5.65 -3.79 2.16
N LEU A 33 -5.38 -4.60 3.20
CA LEU A 33 -5.92 -5.95 3.33
C LEU A 33 -7.45 -5.94 3.29
N TYR A 34 -8.10 -5.10 4.09
CA TYR A 34 -9.56 -5.07 4.14
C TYR A 34 -10.18 -4.45 2.88
N ALA A 35 -9.60 -3.40 2.31
CA ALA A 35 -10.07 -2.81 1.06
C ALA A 35 -9.93 -3.80 -0.13
N ALA A 36 -8.84 -4.56 -0.18
CA ALA A 36 -8.65 -5.61 -1.19
C ALA A 36 -9.66 -6.75 -1.03
N ARG A 37 -9.92 -7.19 0.22
CA ARG A 37 -10.97 -8.20 0.51
C ARG A 37 -12.37 -7.74 0.13
N ALA A 38 -12.62 -6.43 0.13
CA ALA A 38 -13.86 -5.84 -0.34
C ALA A 38 -13.92 -5.62 -1.87
N LEU A 39 -12.94 -6.14 -2.63
CA LEU A 39 -12.86 -6.00 -4.10
C LEU A 39 -12.82 -4.53 -4.57
N LEU A 40 -12.18 -3.65 -3.78
CA LEU A 40 -12.07 -2.23 -4.09
C LEU A 40 -10.80 -1.86 -4.85
N GLU A 41 -9.90 -2.81 -5.09
CA GLU A 41 -8.65 -2.62 -5.84
C GLU A 41 -7.85 -1.40 -5.31
N PRO A 42 -7.48 -1.37 -4.01
CA PRO A 42 -6.84 -0.21 -3.41
C PRO A 42 -5.48 0.09 -4.04
N LEU A 43 -5.20 1.36 -4.31
CA LEU A 43 -3.86 1.83 -4.67
C LEU A 43 -3.11 2.22 -3.40
N MET A 44 -1.95 1.61 -3.16
CA MET A 44 -1.15 1.85 -1.95
C MET A 44 0.20 2.47 -2.30
N PHE A 45 0.52 3.61 -1.67
CA PHE A 45 1.84 4.23 -1.74
C PHE A 45 2.62 3.92 -0.47
N ALA A 46 3.69 3.14 -0.62
CA ALA A 46 4.48 2.71 0.53
C ALA A 46 5.35 3.81 1.12
N GLY A 47 5.68 4.85 0.34
CA GLY A 47 6.69 5.83 0.71
C GLY A 47 8.12 5.27 0.61
N TYR A 48 9.08 6.01 1.17
CA TYR A 48 10.50 5.67 1.09
C TYR A 48 10.89 4.43 1.91
N MET A 49 10.23 4.22 3.06
CA MET A 49 10.52 3.11 3.97
C MET A 49 9.26 2.28 4.16
N SER A 50 9.18 1.17 3.44
CA SER A 50 8.08 0.20 3.58
C SER A 50 8.11 -0.45 4.96
N GLY A 51 6.97 -0.64 5.62
CA GLY A 51 6.86 -1.21 6.98
C GLY A 51 6.75 -0.17 8.10
N GLY A 52 7.05 1.10 7.81
CA GLY A 52 6.96 2.19 8.79
C GLY A 52 7.96 2.05 9.94
N GLN A 53 7.58 2.49 11.15
CA GLN A 53 8.49 2.55 12.30
C GLN A 53 8.90 1.17 12.83
N LEU A 54 8.18 0.09 12.50
CA LEU A 54 8.57 -1.27 12.89
C LEU A 54 9.92 -1.67 12.30
N MET A 55 10.31 -1.07 11.17
CA MET A 55 11.62 -1.31 10.57
C MET A 55 12.80 -0.81 11.41
N LEU A 56 12.54 -0.02 12.45
CA LEU A 56 13.55 0.63 13.29
C LEU A 56 13.69 -0.01 14.68
N THR A 57 12.91 -1.06 14.97
CA THR A 57 12.97 -1.77 16.26
C THR A 57 13.32 -3.24 16.05
N SER A 58 14.10 -3.79 16.98
CA SER A 58 14.38 -5.23 17.04
C SER A 58 13.28 -6.02 17.72
N ASP A 59 12.54 -5.41 18.66
CA ASP A 59 11.65 -6.16 19.54
C ASP A 59 10.25 -5.55 19.57
N VAL A 60 9.26 -6.41 19.33
CA VAL A 60 7.83 -6.11 19.49
C VAL A 60 7.23 -7.15 20.42
N GLU A 61 6.94 -6.74 21.66
CA GLU A 61 6.49 -7.64 22.73
C GLU A 61 4.99 -7.53 23.03
N ASN A 62 4.34 -6.49 22.52
CA ASN A 62 2.98 -6.10 22.90
C ASN A 62 1.95 -6.22 21.77
N PHE A 63 2.31 -6.84 20.64
CA PHE A 63 1.35 -7.10 19.57
C PHE A 63 0.65 -8.45 19.80
N PRO A 64 -0.69 -8.47 19.86
CA PRO A 64 -1.43 -9.70 20.12
C PRO A 64 -1.23 -10.72 18.99
N GLY A 65 -1.00 -11.98 19.35
CA GLY A 65 -0.74 -13.07 18.41
C GLY A 65 0.71 -13.57 18.41
N TYR A 66 1.64 -12.82 19.00
CA TYR A 66 3.04 -13.21 19.17
C TYR A 66 3.38 -13.36 20.67
N PRO A 67 3.03 -14.49 21.31
CA PRO A 67 3.24 -14.67 22.75
C PRO A 67 4.72 -14.69 23.17
N GLN A 68 5.65 -14.91 22.23
CA GLN A 68 7.10 -14.87 22.47
C GLN A 68 7.74 -13.57 21.95
N GLY A 69 6.95 -12.58 21.59
CA GLY A 69 7.41 -11.41 20.83
C GLY A 69 7.76 -11.76 19.38
N VAL A 70 8.16 -10.75 18.61
CA VAL A 70 8.61 -10.86 17.21
C VAL A 70 9.49 -9.67 16.85
N GLU A 71 10.37 -9.86 15.87
CA GLU A 71 11.17 -8.76 15.33
C GLU A 71 10.32 -7.77 14.53
N GLY A 72 10.62 -6.48 14.65
CA GLY A 72 9.89 -5.42 13.93
C GLY A 72 9.82 -5.64 12.42
N PRO A 73 10.94 -5.89 11.72
CA PRO A 73 10.94 -6.21 10.28
C PRO A 73 10.29 -7.55 9.89
N ALA A 74 10.04 -8.45 10.84
CA ALA A 74 9.43 -9.75 10.59
C ALA A 74 7.91 -9.76 10.83
N MET A 75 7.36 -8.68 11.39
CA MET A 75 5.93 -8.47 11.59
C MET A 75 5.19 -8.04 10.31
#